data_AF-A0A1S0TE92-F1
#
_entry.id   AF-A0A1S0TE92-F1
#
_cell.length_a   1.000
_cell.length_b   1.000
_cell.length_c   1.000
_cell.angle_alpha   90.00
_cell.angle_beta   90.00
_cell.angle_gamma   90.00
#
_symmetry.space_group_name_H-M   'P 1'
#
loop_
_entity.id
_entity.type
_entity.pdbx_description
1 polymer ?
#
loop_
_entity_poly.entity_id
_entity_poly.type
_entity_poly.pdbx_seq_one_letter_code
_entity_poly.pdbx_strand_id
1 'polypeptide(L)'
;MSIRFAQMERTLGEIDRARAIYAHCSEICDPRVHGMFWEIWKEFEVKHGNEDTVREMLRIKRSVQATYNTNVNIMSAQMLSTVAGASAGTIIHERGFTY
;
A
#
# COMPACT_ATOMS: atom_id res chain seq x y z
N MET A 1 5.46 -1.91 -13.63
CA MET A 1 6.22 -2.98 -14.33
C MET A 1 5.74 -4.40 -14.04
N SER A 2 4.64 -4.59 -13.30
CA SER A 2 4.16 -5.90 -12.84
C SER A 2 3.16 -6.59 -13.78
N ILE A 3 2.38 -5.83 -14.55
CA ILE A 3 1.38 -6.38 -15.49
C ILE A 3 2.03 -7.22 -16.61
N ARG A 4 3.16 -6.78 -17.16
CA ARG A 4 3.85 -7.51 -18.23
C ARG A 4 4.47 -8.82 -17.75
N PHE A 5 4.96 -8.87 -16.51
CA PHE A 5 5.48 -10.09 -15.92
C PHE A 5 4.36 -11.09 -15.63
N ALA A 6 3.23 -10.61 -15.09
CA ALA A 6 2.06 -11.44 -14.85
C ALA A 6 1.39 -11.94 -16.15
N GLN A 7 1.50 -11.19 -17.25
CA GLN A 7 1.09 -11.67 -18.59
C GLN A 7 2.01 -12.77 -19.12
N MET A 8 3.32 -12.66 -18.89
CA MET A 8 4.33 -13.66 -19.29
C MET A 8 4.14 -15.00 -18.55
N GLU A 9 3.94 -14.98 -17.23
CA GLU A 9 3.70 -16.20 -16.44
C GLU A 9 2.39 -16.89 -16.85
N ARG A 10 1.39 -16.11 -17.29
CA ARG A 10 0.12 -16.62 -17.81
C ARG A 10 0.28 -17.41 -19.11
N THR A 11 1.19 -16.96 -19.99
CA THR A 11 1.53 -17.69 -21.22
C THR A 11 2.36 -18.96 -20.97
N LEU A 12 2.95 -19.09 -19.78
CA LEU A 12 3.74 -20.25 -19.37
C LEU A 12 2.90 -21.33 -18.65
N GLY A 13 1.61 -21.07 -18.37
CA GLY A 13 0.70 -22.02 -17.71
C GLY A 13 0.81 -22.06 -16.18
N GLU A 14 1.71 -21.28 -15.59
CA GLU A 14 1.98 -21.22 -14.14
C GLU A 14 1.02 -20.24 -13.44
N ILE A 15 -0.25 -20.64 -13.33
CA ILE A 15 -1.33 -19.80 -12.79
C ILE A 15 -1.09 -19.43 -11.31
N ASP A 16 -0.56 -20.36 -10.51
CA ASP A 16 -0.32 -20.12 -9.09
C ASP A 16 0.81 -19.10 -8.85
N ARG A 17 1.84 -19.13 -9.71
CA ARG A 17 2.95 -18.17 -9.66
C ARG A 17 2.51 -16.78 -10.11
N ALA A 18 1.70 -16.70 -11.18
CA ALA A 18 1.09 -15.45 -11.59
C ALA A 18 0.23 -14.84 -10.47
N ARG A 19 -0.54 -15.66 -9.74
CA ARG A 19 -1.37 -15.22 -8.62
C ARG A 19 -0.55 -14.67 -7.44
N ALA A 20 0.54 -15.33 -7.08
CA ALA A 20 1.45 -14.84 -6.04
C ALA A 20 2.04 -13.46 -6.39
N ILE A 21 2.39 -13.24 -7.66
CA ILE A 21 2.90 -11.95 -8.14
C ILE A 21 1.80 -10.88 -8.03
N TYR A 22 0.56 -11.17 -8.44
CA TYR A 22 -0.54 -10.21 -8.27
C TYR A 22 -0.78 -9.86 -6.79
N ALA A 23 -0.76 -10.84 -5.89
CA ALA A 23 -0.89 -10.61 -4.46
C ALA A 23 0.21 -9.69 -3.92
N HIS A 24 1.48 -9.94 -4.27
CA HIS A 24 2.58 -9.08 -3.82
C HIS A 24 2.50 -7.67 -4.41
N CYS A 25 2.16 -7.54 -5.70
CA CYS A 25 2.00 -6.23 -6.33
C CYS A 25 0.85 -5.42 -5.72
N SER A 26 -0.15 -6.08 -5.14
CA SER A 26 -1.30 -5.42 -4.53
C SER A 26 -0.95 -4.62 -3.28
N GLU A 27 0.13 -4.97 -2.57
CA GLU A 27 0.59 -4.25 -1.37
C GLU A 27 1.09 -2.83 -1.70
N ILE A 28 1.57 -2.64 -2.94
CA ILE A 28 2.23 -1.41 -3.40
C ILE A 28 1.30 -0.62 -4.34
N CYS A 29 0.25 -1.24 -4.87
CA CYS A 29 -0.70 -0.62 -5.78
C CYS A 29 -1.90 -0.01 -5.04
N ASP A 30 -1.92 1.32 -4.87
CA ASP A 30 -3.10 2.03 -4.36
C ASP A 30 -4.32 1.82 -5.29
N PRO A 31 -5.44 1.26 -4.79
CA PRO A 31 -6.66 1.07 -5.55
C PRO A 31 -7.26 2.35 -6.17
N ARG A 32 -6.94 3.54 -5.64
CA ARG A 32 -7.43 4.83 -6.15
C ARG A 32 -6.64 5.33 -7.36
N VAL A 33 -5.36 4.99 -7.42
CA VAL A 33 -4.43 5.46 -8.46
C VAL A 33 -4.27 4.43 -9.58
N HIS A 34 -4.36 3.13 -9.23
CA HIS A 34 -4.07 2.03 -10.15
C HIS A 34 -5.29 1.13 -10.43
N GLY A 35 -6.41 1.73 -10.85
CA GLY A 35 -7.67 1.00 -11.16
C GLY A 35 -7.50 -0.11 -12.20
N MET A 36 -6.72 0.13 -13.27
CA MET A 36 -6.42 -0.85 -14.32
C MET A 36 -5.80 -2.15 -13.78
N PHE A 37 -4.93 -2.07 -12.76
CA PHE A 37 -4.30 -3.27 -12.19
C PHE A 37 -5.34 -4.23 -11.60
N TRP A 38 -6.30 -3.67 -10.85
CA TRP A 38 -7.38 -4.44 -10.23
C TRP A 38 -8.35 -5.02 -11.25
N GLU A 39 -8.59 -4.33 -12.36
CA GLU A 39 -9.40 -4.86 -13.47
C GLU A 39 -8.70 -6.03 -14.16
N ILE A 40 -7.40 -5.92 -14.44
CA ILE A 40 -6.61 -6.98 -15.06
C ILE A 40 -6.53 -8.21 -14.13
N TRP A 41 -6.39 -8.01 -12.82
CA TRP A 41 -6.41 -9.12 -11.85
C TRP A 41 -7.81 -9.74 -11.72
N LYS A 42 -8.88 -8.94 -11.78
CA LYS A 42 -10.25 -9.48 -11.83
C LYS A 42 -10.45 -10.35 -13.08
N GLU A 43 -10.04 -9.88 -14.25
CA GLU A 43 -10.06 -10.70 -15.46
C GLU A 43 -9.12 -11.92 -15.38
N PHE A 44 -8.07 -11.84 -14.57
CA PHE A 44 -7.23 -12.99 -14.23
C PHE A 44 -8.02 -14.10 -13.55
N GLU A 45 -8.60 -13.79 -12.40
CA GLU A 45 -9.33 -14.79 -11.60
C GLU A 45 -10.61 -15.24 -12.30
N VAL A 46 -11.28 -14.39 -13.09
CA VAL A 46 -12.48 -14.82 -13.86
C VAL A 46 -12.11 -15.81 -14.96
N LYS A 47 -10.97 -15.65 -15.63
CA LYS A 47 -10.55 -16.53 -16.74
C LYS A 47 -9.87 -17.82 -16.28
N HIS A 48 -9.20 -17.83 -15.13
CA HIS A 48 -8.33 -18.95 -14.70
C HIS A 48 -8.62 -19.44 -13.27
N GLY A 49 -9.42 -18.72 -12.50
CA GLY A 49 -9.75 -19.04 -11.12
C GLY A 49 -11.20 -19.48 -10.96
N ASN A 50 -11.71 -19.36 -9.73
CA ASN A 50 -13.07 -19.69 -9.31
C ASN A 50 -13.68 -18.55 -8.48
N GLU A 51 -14.95 -18.68 -8.08
CA GLU A 51 -15.61 -17.66 -7.25
C GLU A 51 -14.86 -17.32 -5.95
N ASP A 52 -14.24 -18.32 -5.32
CA ASP A 52 -13.52 -18.14 -4.06
C ASP A 52 -12.27 -17.28 -4.24
N THR A 53 -11.49 -17.51 -5.31
CA THR A 53 -10.31 -16.70 -5.64
C THR A 53 -10.67 -15.26 -5.99
N VAL A 54 -11.79 -15.04 -6.70
CA VAL A 54 -12.30 -13.70 -6.98
C VAL A 54 -12.73 -12.99 -5.68
N ARG A 55 -13.40 -13.73 -4.77
CA ARG A 55 -13.78 -13.21 -3.45
C ARG A 55 -12.57 -12.81 -2.63
N GLU A 56 -11.51 -13.61 -2.65
CA GLU A 56 -10.27 -13.30 -1.94
C GLU A 56 -9.56 -12.06 -2.52
N MET A 57 -9.48 -11.94 -3.84
CA MET A 57 -8.95 -10.73 -4.49
C MET A 57 -9.71 -9.46 -4.03
N LEU A 58 -11.04 -9.51 -3.98
CA LEU A 58 -11.85 -8.39 -3.49
C LEU A 58 -11.61 -8.08 -2.00
N ARG A 59 -11.31 -9.10 -1.18
CA ARG A 59 -10.94 -8.93 0.23
C ARG A 59 -9.61 -8.20 0.36
N ILE A 60 -8.61 -8.63 -0.41
CA ILE A 60 -7.29 -7.98 -0.47
C ILE A 60 -7.44 -6.52 -0.91
N LYS A 61 -8.22 -6.23 -1.97
CA LYS A 61 -8.49 -4.86 -2.43
C LYS A 61 -9.01 -3.95 -1.32
N ARG A 62 -10.01 -4.43 -0.55
CA ARG A 62 -10.57 -3.66 0.58
C ARG A 62 -9.56 -3.47 1.70
N SER A 63 -8.76 -4.49 2.01
CA SER A 63 -7.71 -4.41 3.03
C SER A 63 -6.65 -3.39 2.64
N VAL A 64 -6.15 -3.43 1.41
CA VAL A 64 -5.15 -2.48 0.90
C VAL A 64 -5.71 -1.06 0.93
N GLN A 65 -6.97 -0.87 0.50
CA GLN A 65 -7.62 0.45 0.57
C GLN A 65 -7.70 0.99 2.01
N ALA A 66 -8.01 0.13 2.99
CA ALA A 66 -8.02 0.52 4.40
C ALA A 66 -6.61 0.87 4.91
N THR A 67 -5.60 0.08 4.55
CA THR A 67 -4.20 0.30 4.93
C THR A 67 -3.62 1.60 4.38
N TYR A 68 -3.95 1.98 3.14
CA TYR A 68 -3.54 3.27 2.59
C TYR A 68 -4.21 4.45 3.29
N ASN A 69 -5.49 4.32 3.65
CA ASN A 69 -6.19 5.34 4.42
C ASN A 69 -5.60 5.52 5.84
N THR A 70 -5.11 4.45 6.47
CA THR A 70 -4.49 4.53 7.81
C THR A 70 -3.03 4.98 7.78
N ASN A 71 -2.22 4.56 6.81
CA ASN A 71 -0.83 5.00 6.68
C ASN A 71 -0.72 6.53 6.47
N VAL A 72 -1.64 7.12 5.69
CA VAL A 72 -1.73 8.58 5.54
C VAL A 72 -2.09 9.26 6.88
N ASN A 73 -2.96 8.65 7.68
CA ASN A 73 -3.35 9.18 8.99
C ASN A 73 -2.24 9.05 10.05
N ILE A 74 -1.45 7.97 10.05
CA ILE A 74 -0.35 7.80 10.99
C ILE A 74 0.83 8.72 10.64
N MET A 75 1.19 8.85 9.36
CA MET A 75 2.23 9.79 8.92
C MET A 75 1.88 11.25 9.25
N SER A 76 0.62 11.67 9.07
CA SER A 76 0.18 13.02 9.44
C SER A 76 0.16 13.24 10.95
N ALA A 77 -0.27 12.24 11.74
CA ALA A 77 -0.23 12.32 13.20
C ALA A 77 1.20 12.38 13.76
N GLN A 78 2.16 11.65 13.16
CA GLN A 78 3.57 11.69 13.56
C GLN A 78 4.29 12.98 13.12
N MET A 79 3.95 13.52 11.94
CA MET A 79 4.42 14.85 11.53
C MET A 79 3.92 15.95 12.48
N LEU A 80 2.65 15.90 12.91
CA LEU A 80 2.11 16.85 13.88
C LEU A 80 2.77 16.73 15.26
N SER A 81 3.09 15.51 15.72
CA SER A 81 3.76 15.33 17.02
C SER A 81 5.22 15.76 17.02
N THR A 82 5.95 15.55 15.91
CA THR A 82 7.33 16.04 15.75
C THR A 82 7.40 17.57 15.68
N VAL A 83 6.44 18.24 15.02
CA VAL A 83 6.33 19.71 15.01
C VAL A 83 5.99 20.25 16.41
N ALA A 84 5.08 19.61 17.15
CA ALA A 84 4.74 20.01 18.52
C ALA A 84 5.91 19.84 19.51
N GLY A 85 6.76 18.82 19.31
CA GLY A 85 7.95 18.59 20.12
C GLY A 85 9.08 19.60 19.88
N ALA A 86 9.19 20.16 18.67
CA ALA A 86 10.22 21.15 18.34
C ALA A 86 10.01 22.51 19.03
N SER A 87 8.77 22.89 19.35
CA SER A 87 8.44 24.17 20.00
C SER A 87 8.75 24.23 21.51
N ALA A 88 9.01 23.11 22.18
CA ALA A 88 9.20 23.06 23.64
C ALA A 88 10.66 23.24 24.10
N GLY A 89 11.62 23.37 23.18
CA GLY A 89 13.06 23.22 23.49
C GLY A 89 13.92 24.48 23.70
N THR A 90 13.39 25.70 23.71
CA THR A 90 14.27 26.92 23.67
C THR A 90 14.25 27.81 24.92
N ILE A 91 13.61 27.43 26.03
CA ILE A 91 13.61 28.28 27.24
C ILE A 91 14.44 27.64 28.34
N ILE A 92 15.71 28.04 28.44
CA ILE A 92 16.59 28.24 29.63
C ILE A 92 18.06 28.13 29.13
N HIS A 93 18.98 29.06 29.33
CA HIS A 93 19.37 29.73 30.58
C HIS A 93 20.37 30.85 30.26
N GLU A 94 19.96 32.12 30.26
CA GLU A 94 20.89 33.24 30.38
C GLU A 94 21.15 33.47 31.88
N ARG A 95 22.26 32.95 32.43
CA ARG A 95 22.80 33.47 33.68
C ARG A 95 23.87 34.51 33.39
N GLY A 96 23.47 35.76 33.60
CA GLY A 96 24.33 36.93 33.58
C GLY A 96 25.53 36.76 34.52
N PHE A 97 26.71 36.90 33.93
CA PHE A 97 27.92 37.31 34.61
C PHE A 97 27.90 38.83 34.69
N THR A 98 27.72 39.39 35.88
CA THR A 98 28.12 40.77 36.18
C THR A 98 28.90 40.76 37.49
N TYR A 99 30.09 41.36 37.42
CA TYR A 99 31.08 41.54 38.48
C TYR A 99 30.54 42.22 39.74
#